data_AF-A0A3P7LPW7-F1
#
_entry.id   AF-A0A3P7LPW7-F1
#
_cell.length_a   1.000
_cell.length_b   1.000
_cell.length_c   1.000
_cell.angle_alpha   90.00
_cell.angle_beta   90.00
_cell.angle_gamma   90.00
#
_symmetry.space_group_name_H-M   'P 1'
#
loop_
_entity.id
_entity.type
_entity.pdbx_description
1 polymer ?
#
loop_
_entity_poly.entity_id
_entity_poly.type
_entity_poly.pdbx_seq_one_letter_code
_entity_poly.pdbx_strand_id
1 'polypeptide(L)'
;MYRYVCIRPGYARTSADGIFTAECSISLILGTFNILFDPGSPWDGPLVTKMLSDHGLKSSDIAFVVCSHPHIDHVGNLNLFPDATIVVGTEVTKHGELYRHPISYTHPFRIDDKVRDASSLRTVY
;
A
#
# COMPACT_ATOMS: atom_id res chain seq x y z
N MET A 1 16.85 -0.68 12.70
CA MET A 1 16.80 -1.96 11.94
C MET A 1 15.49 -1.95 11.16
N TYR A 2 15.48 -2.44 9.91
CA TYR A 2 14.25 -2.57 9.13
C TYR A 2 13.72 -3.98 9.23
N ARG A 3 12.39 -4.13 9.33
CA ARG A 3 11.70 -5.41 9.27
C ARG A 3 10.61 -5.34 8.22
N TYR A 4 10.63 -6.30 7.31
CA TYR A 4 9.56 -6.53 6.33
C TYR A 4 8.69 -7.69 6.81
N VAL A 5 7.37 -7.52 6.73
CA VAL A 5 6.39 -8.56 7.07
C VAL A 5 5.40 -8.68 5.93
N CYS A 6 5.35 -9.84 5.28
CA CYS A 6 4.28 -10.18 4.36
C CYS A 6 3.08 -10.68 5.19
N ILE A 7 1.98 -9.95 5.16
CA ILE A 7 0.78 -10.24 5.93
C ILE A 7 -0.10 -11.23 5.19
N ARG A 8 -0.31 -10.95 3.90
CA ARG A 8 -1.04 -11.79 2.97
C ARG A 8 -0.25 -11.82 1.67
N PRO A 9 0.18 -12.99 1.19
CA PRO A 9 0.62 -13.15 -0.19
C PRO A 9 -0.58 -12.99 -1.13
N GLY A 10 -0.41 -12.18 -2.18
CA GLY A 10 -1.43 -11.98 -3.21
C GLY A 10 -1.63 -13.23 -4.07
N TYR A 11 -2.78 -13.28 -4.75
CA TYR A 11 -3.10 -14.35 -5.69
C TYR A 11 -3.94 -13.83 -6.86
N ALA A 12 -3.95 -14.58 -7.94
CA ALA A 12 -4.90 -14.44 -9.04
C ALA A 12 -5.27 -15.84 -9.54
N ARG A 13 -6.57 -16.11 -9.68
CA ARG A 13 -7.07 -17.41 -10.17
C ARG A 13 -8.37 -17.22 -10.95
N THR A 14 -8.56 -18.08 -11.94
CA THR A 14 -9.82 -18.24 -12.66
C THR A 14 -10.42 -19.58 -12.27
N SER A 15 -11.66 -19.58 -11.81
CA SER A 15 -12.39 -20.82 -11.49
C SER A 15 -12.85 -21.54 -12.77
N ALA A 16 -13.33 -22.78 -12.62
CA ALA A 16 -13.77 -23.59 -13.76
C ALA A 16 -14.97 -22.98 -14.53
N ASP A 17 -15.79 -22.19 -13.85
CA ASP A 17 -16.91 -21.41 -14.39
C ASP A 17 -16.49 -20.03 -14.94
N GLY A 18 -15.19 -19.74 -15.00
CA GLY A 18 -14.64 -18.53 -15.63
C GLY A 18 -14.61 -17.29 -14.74
N ILE A 19 -14.94 -17.40 -13.45
CA ILE A 19 -14.86 -16.27 -12.52
C ILE A 19 -13.40 -15.99 -12.18
N PHE A 20 -12.95 -14.78 -12.48
CA PHE A 20 -11.62 -14.31 -12.10
C PHE A 20 -11.67 -13.70 -10.69
N THR A 21 -10.75 -14.13 -9.82
CA THR A 21 -10.55 -13.55 -8.50
C THR A 21 -9.09 -13.23 -8.30
N ALA A 22 -8.81 -12.01 -7.83
CA ALA A 22 -7.48 -11.55 -7.49
C ALA A 22 -7.51 -10.78 -6.17
N GLU A 23 -6.42 -10.88 -5.44
CA GLU A 23 -6.18 -10.15 -4.20
C GLU A 23 -4.71 -9.75 -4.15
N CYS A 24 -4.44 -8.50 -3.78
CA CYS A 24 -3.07 -8.02 -3.66
C CYS A 24 -2.30 -8.71 -2.52
N SER A 25 -0.98 -8.57 -2.55
CA SER A 25 -0.17 -8.82 -1.37
C SER A 25 -0.30 -7.63 -0.41
N ILE A 26 -0.52 -7.89 0.88
CA ILE A 26 -0.51 -6.84 1.92
C ILE A 26 0.80 -6.99 2.69
N SER A 27 1.58 -5.90 2.78
CA SER A 27 2.89 -5.94 3.46
C SER A 27 3.10 -4.76 4.40
N LEU A 28 3.79 -5.02 5.51
CA LEU A 28 4.17 -4.01 6.50
C LEU A 28 5.70 -3.87 6.52
N ILE A 29 6.19 -2.64 6.43
CA ILE A 29 7.61 -2.30 6.60
C ILE A 29 7.73 -1.47 7.86
N LEU A 30 8.55 -1.93 8.79
CA LEU A 30 8.81 -1.29 10.09
C LEU A 30 10.25 -0.81 10.13
N GLY A 31 10.44 0.49 10.37
CA GLY A 31 11.75 1.12 10.36
C GLY A 31 11.70 2.52 10.94
N THR A 32 12.28 3.50 10.24
CA THR A 32 12.14 4.91 10.62
C THR A 32 10.67 5.34 10.58
N PHE A 33 9.94 4.85 9.58
CA PHE A 33 8.50 4.99 9.44
C PHE A 33 7.85 3.60 9.41
N ASN A 34 6.61 3.51 9.92
CA ASN A 34 5.75 2.37 9.66
C ASN A 34 5.04 2.61 8.33
N ILE A 35 5.22 1.69 7.39
CA ILE A 35 4.73 1.81 6.02
C ILE A 35 3.86 0.61 5.71
N LEU A 36 2.62 0.86 5.30
CA LEU A 36 1.74 -0.16 4.75
C LEU A 36 1.86 -0.13 3.22
N PHE A 37 2.19 -1.27 2.63
CA PHE A 37 2.25 -1.44 1.18
C PHE A 37 1.06 -2.27 0.74
N ASP A 38 0.21 -1.70 -0.13
CA ASP A 38 -1.07 -2.22 -0.61
C ASP A 38 -2.05 -2.59 0.52
N PRO A 39 -2.97 -1.69 0.92
CA PRO A 39 -3.93 -1.93 2.01
C PRO A 39 -5.07 -2.93 1.69
N GLY A 40 -4.99 -3.73 0.63
CA GLY A 40 -6.00 -4.74 0.31
C GLY A 40 -7.29 -4.19 -0.32
N SER A 41 -8.24 -5.11 -0.51
CA SER A 41 -9.58 -4.85 -1.05
C SER A 41 -10.51 -4.23 -0.01
N PRO A 42 -11.65 -3.63 -0.40
CA PRO A 42 -12.58 -3.01 0.56
C PRO A 42 -13.10 -3.93 1.68
N TRP A 43 -13.06 -5.25 1.47
CA TRP A 43 -13.44 -6.26 2.48
C TRP A 43 -12.30 -6.67 3.42
N ASP A 44 -11.07 -6.22 3.17
CA ASP A 44 -9.90 -6.58 3.99
C ASP A 44 -9.70 -5.70 5.22
N GLY A 45 -10.55 -4.69 5.47
CA GLY A 45 -10.42 -3.79 6.62
C GLY A 45 -10.24 -4.48 7.98
N PRO A 46 -11.00 -5.55 8.30
CA PRO A 46 -10.77 -6.34 9.51
C PRO A 46 -9.40 -7.02 9.55
N LEU A 47 -8.92 -7.57 8.42
CA LEU A 47 -7.60 -8.19 8.31
C LEU A 47 -6.49 -7.16 8.55
N VAL A 48 -6.60 -6.00 7.88
CA VAL A 48 -5.64 -4.91 8.01
C VAL A 48 -5.57 -4.42 9.46
N THR A 49 -6.72 -4.15 10.09
CA THR A 49 -6.77 -3.66 11.47
C THR A 49 -6.24 -4.69 12.45
N LYS A 50 -6.62 -5.97 12.29
CA LYS A 50 -6.11 -7.05 13.14
C LYS A 50 -4.59 -7.18 13.02
N MET A 51 -4.06 -7.15 11.80
CA MET A 51 -2.62 -7.29 11.58
C MET A 51 -1.81 -6.16 12.23
N LEU A 52 -2.29 -4.92 12.14
CA LEU A 52 -1.65 -3.81 12.82
C LEU A 52 -1.64 -4.04 14.32
N SER A 53 -2.77 -4.46 14.88
CA SER A 53 -2.89 -4.78 16.30
C SER A 53 -1.98 -5.93 16.74
N ASP A 54 -1.82 -6.98 15.93
CA ASP A 54 -0.89 -8.10 16.19
C ASP A 54 0.58 -7.62 16.26
N HIS A 55 0.89 -6.47 15.66
CA HIS A 55 2.19 -5.81 15.72
C HIS A 55 2.25 -4.65 16.73
N GLY A 56 1.20 -4.47 17.54
CA GLY A 56 1.11 -3.39 18.53
C GLY A 56 0.89 -2.00 17.93
N LEU A 57 0.34 -1.92 16.72
CA LEU A 57 0.10 -0.68 15.98
C LEU A 57 -1.40 -0.40 15.81
N LYS A 58 -1.73 0.88 15.72
CA LYS A 58 -3.02 1.41 15.23
C LYS A 58 -2.82 2.08 13.87
N SER A 59 -3.91 2.35 13.15
CA SER A 59 -3.82 3.00 11.83
C SER A 59 -3.11 4.36 11.86
N SER A 60 -3.25 5.13 12.94
CA SER A 60 -2.56 6.41 13.11
C SER A 60 -1.06 6.30 13.40
N ASP A 61 -0.53 5.09 13.62
CA ASP A 61 0.92 4.86 13.69
C ASP A 61 1.53 4.62 12.31
N ILE A 62 0.72 4.49 11.25
CA ILE A 62 1.18 4.33 9.87
C ILE A 62 1.46 5.70 9.29
N ALA A 63 2.73 5.95 8.96
CA ALA A 63 3.16 7.22 8.39
C ALA A 63 2.95 7.28 6.88
N PHE A 64 3.05 6.14 6.20
CA PHE A 64 2.89 6.04 4.75
C PHE A 64 2.01 4.85 4.37
N VAL A 65 1.10 5.06 3.43
CA VAL A 65 0.43 3.99 2.70
C VAL A 65 0.84 4.09 1.24
N VAL A 66 1.46 3.05 0.71
CA VAL A 66 1.96 3.00 -0.66
C VAL A 66 1.16 1.95 -1.41
N CYS A 67 0.49 2.35 -2.48
CA CYS A 67 -0.22 1.44 -3.37
C CYS A 67 0.58 1.27 -4.65
N SER A 68 0.82 0.01 -5.04
CA SER A 68 1.55 -0.31 -6.26
C SER A 68 0.85 0.22 -7.51
N HIS A 69 -0.49 0.20 -7.53
CA HIS A 69 -1.33 0.72 -8.60
C HIS A 69 -2.80 0.90 -8.15
N PRO A 70 -3.67 1.62 -8.90
CA PRO A 70 -4.99 2.05 -8.42
C PRO A 70 -6.11 1.01 -8.63
N HIS A 71 -5.79 -0.29 -8.69
CA HIS A 71 -6.83 -1.31 -8.75
C HIS A 71 -7.49 -1.52 -7.38
N ILE A 72 -8.76 -1.95 -7.41
CA ILE A 72 -9.64 -1.99 -6.22
C ILE A 72 -9.09 -2.86 -5.09
N ASP A 73 -8.36 -3.93 -5.42
CA ASP A 73 -7.76 -4.84 -4.46
C ASP A 73 -6.46 -4.31 -3.84
N HIS A 74 -5.98 -3.15 -4.30
CA HIS A 74 -4.80 -2.46 -3.78
C HIS A 74 -5.13 -1.21 -2.97
N VAL A 75 -6.29 -0.56 -3.21
CA VAL A 75 -6.62 0.76 -2.62
C VAL A 75 -7.80 0.71 -1.64
N GLY A 76 -8.36 -0.46 -1.38
CA GLY A 76 -9.67 -0.64 -0.76
C GLY A 76 -9.80 -0.12 0.67
N ASN A 77 -8.71 -0.01 1.43
CA ASN A 77 -8.74 0.44 2.83
C ASN A 77 -7.97 1.75 3.08
N LEU A 78 -7.77 2.59 2.06
CA LEU A 78 -7.12 3.90 2.23
C LEU A 78 -7.82 4.77 3.29
N ASN A 79 -9.14 4.64 3.43
CA ASN A 79 -9.96 5.36 4.41
C ASN A 79 -9.58 5.06 5.88
N LEU A 80 -8.88 3.94 6.15
CA LEU A 80 -8.41 3.61 7.50
C LEU A 80 -7.21 4.47 7.93
N PHE A 81 -6.54 5.17 7.00
CA PHE A 81 -5.26 5.85 7.22
C PHE A 81 -5.32 7.35 6.90
N PRO A 82 -6.23 8.13 7.53
CA PRO A 82 -6.40 9.54 7.19
C PRO A 82 -5.18 10.41 7.50
N ASP A 83 -4.30 9.99 8.40
CA ASP A 83 -3.10 10.74 8.83
C ASP A 83 -1.83 10.37 8.06
N ALA A 84 -1.88 9.30 7.26
CA ALA A 84 -0.75 8.83 6.47
C ALA A 84 -0.54 9.71 5.23
N THR A 85 0.71 9.81 4.79
CA THR A 85 1.01 10.20 3.41
C THR A 85 0.64 9.02 2.51
N ILE A 86 -0.30 9.22 1.59
CA ILE A 86 -0.77 8.20 0.65
C ILE A 86 -0.06 8.38 -0.68
N VAL A 87 0.56 7.33 -1.19
CA VAL A 87 1.21 7.27 -2.50
C VAL A 87 0.45 6.27 -3.36
N VAL A 88 -0.19 6.72 -4.43
CA VAL A 88 -0.82 5.86 -5.43
C VAL A 88 -0.25 6.24 -6.79
N GLY A 89 0.73 5.45 -7.24
CA GLY A 89 1.38 5.77 -8.49
C GLY A 89 2.15 7.08 -8.45
N THR A 90 1.86 8.00 -9.37
CA THR A 90 2.51 9.32 -9.37
C THR A 90 1.83 10.33 -8.44
N GLU A 91 0.71 9.97 -7.83
CA GLU A 91 -0.04 10.85 -6.94
C GLU A 91 0.36 10.61 -5.51
N VAL A 92 0.77 11.68 -4.83
CA VAL A 92 1.06 11.64 -3.41
C VAL A 92 0.21 12.69 -2.71
N THR A 93 -0.50 12.25 -1.67
CA THR A 93 -1.43 13.13 -0.96
C THR A 93 -1.34 12.96 0.54
N LYS A 94 -1.59 14.06 1.26
CA LYS A 94 -1.79 14.08 2.70
C LYS A 94 -2.80 15.18 3.04
N HIS A 95 -3.84 14.84 3.80
CA HIS A 95 -4.88 15.79 4.26
C HIS A 95 -5.45 16.71 3.16
N GLY A 96 -5.64 16.17 1.95
CA GLY A 96 -6.20 16.90 0.80
C GLY A 96 -5.20 17.70 -0.02
N GLU A 97 -3.95 17.83 0.43
CA GLU A 97 -2.86 18.33 -0.41
C GLU A 97 -2.45 17.25 -1.39
N LEU A 98 -2.44 17.54 -2.68
CA LEU A 98 -2.04 16.62 -3.75
C LEU A 98 -0.82 17.18 -4.46
N TYR A 99 0.23 16.38 -4.57
CA TYR A 99 1.32 16.65 -5.48
C TYR A 99 1.60 15.45 -6.38
N ARG A 100 2.07 15.76 -7.59
CA ARG A 100 2.47 14.74 -8.56
C ARG A 100 3.98 14.58 -8.52
N HIS A 101 4.44 13.35 -8.32
CA HIS A 101 5.85 12.99 -8.41
C HIS A 101 6.02 11.99 -9.55
N PRO A 102 6.91 12.22 -10.54
CA PRO A 102 7.14 11.29 -11.64
C PRO A 102 7.97 10.09 -11.16
N ILE A 103 7.36 9.24 -10.32
CA ILE A 103 8.02 8.09 -9.72
C ILE A 103 8.52 7.16 -10.82
N SER A 104 9.82 6.87 -10.75
CA SER A 104 10.49 5.95 -11.66
C SER A 104 11.77 5.45 -11.00
N TYR A 105 12.42 4.46 -11.61
CA TYR A 105 13.70 3.97 -11.13
C TYR A 105 14.79 5.06 -11.04
N THR A 106 14.78 6.00 -11.98
CA THR A 106 15.74 7.13 -12.02
C THR A 106 15.28 8.35 -11.20
N HIS A 107 13.99 8.41 -10.83
CA HIS A 107 13.41 9.50 -10.03
C HIS A 107 12.51 8.95 -8.91
N PRO A 108 13.07 8.16 -7.97
CA PRO A 108 12.26 7.50 -6.95
C PRO A 108 11.69 8.51 -5.95
N PHE A 109 10.50 8.22 -5.43
CA PHE A 109 9.96 8.93 -4.29
C PHE A 109 10.66 8.42 -3.01
N ARG A 110 11.41 9.29 -2.34
CA ARG A 110 12.14 8.94 -1.13
C ARG A 110 11.22 9.04 0.09
N ILE A 111 11.06 7.94 0.80
CA ILE A 111 10.32 7.89 2.07
C ILE A 111 11.28 8.23 3.21
N ASP A 112 12.46 7.62 3.20
CA ASP A 112 13.58 7.96 4.09
C ASP A 112 14.93 7.60 3.43
N ASP A 113 16.03 7.62 4.21
CA ASP A 113 17.38 7.32 3.73
C ASP A 113 17.56 5.89 3.21
N LYS A 114 16.69 4.96 3.60
CA LYS A 114 16.79 3.52 3.30
C LYS A 114 15.59 2.99 2.52
N VAL A 115 14.46 3.68 2.52
CA VAL A 115 13.24 3.28 1.81
C VAL A 115 12.85 4.32 0.76
N ARG A 116 12.59 3.83 -0.45
CA ARG A 116 12.12 4.62 -1.58
C ARG A 116 11.17 3.82 -2.44
N ASP A 117 10.14 4.48 -2.95
CA ASP A 117 9.30 3.94 -4.02
C ASP A 117 9.95 4.29 -5.37
N ALA A 118 10.19 3.25 -6.17
CA ALA A 118 10.80 3.34 -7.49
C ALA A 118 9.89 2.69 -8.56
N SER A 119 8.62 2.43 -8.21
CA SER A 119 7.65 1.82 -9.09
C SER A 119 7.40 2.71 -10.31
N SER A 120 7.43 2.11 -11.50
CA SER A 120 6.91 2.76 -12.70
C SER A 120 5.49 2.26 -12.89
N LEU A 121 4.50 3.12 -12.71
CA LEU A 121 3.15 2.79 -13.14
C LEU A 121 3.14 2.54 -14.65
N ARG A 122 2.71 1.35 -15.04
CA ARG A 122 2.17 1.10 -16.38
C ARG A 122 0.66 1.06 -16.26
N THR A 123 0.03 2.23 -16.16
CA THR A 123 -1.42 2.28 -16.31
C THR A 123 -1.74 2.04 -17.78
N VAL A 124 -2.31 0.89 -18.10
CA VAL A 124 -2.94 0.66 -19.40
C VAL A 124 -4.30 1.35 -19.32
N TYR A 125 -4.42 2.52 -19.94
CA TYR A 125 -5.72 3.15 -20.20
C TYR A 125 -6.35 2.53 -21.45
#